data_AF-A0A419RNG9-F1
#
_entry.id   AF-A0A419RNG9-F1
#
_cell.length_a   1.000
_cell.length_b   1.000
_cell.length_c   1.000
_cell.angle_alpha   90.00
_cell.angle_beta   90.00
_cell.angle_gamma   90.00
#
_symmetry.space_group_name_H-M   'P 1'
#
loop_
_entity.id
_entity.type
_entity.pdbx_description
1 polymer ?
#
loop_
_entity_poly.entity_id
_entity_poly.type
_entity_poly.pdbx_seq_one_letter_code
_entity_poly.pdbx_strand_id
1 'polypeptide(L)'
;MVRSLFLIFLLGLGAPALAQSQPPSSTEMQVQDFMAAIPQLDEVQYEQNTNRFGVSEPVHREHMTYHHHRENVVAHRFIRDRNAREGRGQALGETALTGFTEECVAKGGYLEPMNQRPFEATLQHLFDDAYQSLWYKRLNPTDPIFDLVICSASPDRSLGVLTVTHDHLTDQTAIVLFAPSAVVTQGDLDRDVAAREAEWQRRRAQEEREAARLPEWRNNLASGSETACGPVLRTNGDLVEVVDPQTRQPRWYRRGELLPAVRLDGQSNTCR
;
A
#
# COMPACT_ATOMS: atom_id res chain seq x y z
N MET A 1 62.29 -28.89 -33.03
CA MET A 1 60.84 -28.85 -33.34
C MET A 1 60.12 -28.28 -32.13
N VAL A 2 59.34 -27.20 -32.34
CA VAL A 2 58.27 -26.63 -31.49
C VAL A 2 58.68 -26.13 -30.08
N ARG A 3 58.90 -24.83 -29.82
CA ARG A 3 57.98 -23.68 -29.53
C ARG A 3 57.05 -23.85 -28.30
N SER A 4 56.89 -22.72 -27.58
CA SER A 4 55.81 -22.34 -26.64
C SER A 4 56.08 -22.62 -25.15
N LEU A 5 55.79 -21.73 -24.20
CA LEU A 5 55.43 -20.30 -24.20
C LEU A 5 55.51 -19.85 -22.72
N PHE A 6 55.82 -18.58 -22.51
CA PHE A 6 55.80 -17.88 -21.22
C PHE A 6 54.44 -17.99 -20.50
N LEU A 7 54.44 -18.11 -19.17
CA LEU A 7 53.43 -17.43 -18.35
C LEU A 7 53.95 -17.16 -16.92
N ILE A 8 54.01 -15.87 -16.61
CA ILE A 8 54.42 -15.25 -15.36
C ILE A 8 53.24 -15.35 -14.38
N PHE A 9 53.46 -15.95 -13.21
CA PHE A 9 52.52 -15.90 -12.09
C PHE A 9 52.73 -14.58 -11.33
N LEU A 10 51.80 -13.64 -11.52
CA LEU A 10 51.66 -12.43 -10.68
C LEU A 10 50.94 -12.81 -9.38
N LEU A 11 51.67 -12.86 -8.27
CA LEU A 11 51.13 -12.89 -6.92
C LEU A 11 50.57 -11.50 -6.58
N GLY A 12 49.26 -11.33 -6.76
CA GLY A 12 48.52 -10.19 -6.23
C GLY A 12 48.30 -10.35 -4.73
N LEU A 13 48.99 -9.54 -3.93
CA LEU A 13 48.69 -9.29 -2.52
C LEU A 13 47.36 -8.53 -2.44
N GLY A 14 46.25 -9.25 -2.27
CA GLY A 14 44.96 -8.67 -1.88
C GLY A 14 44.93 -8.45 -0.38
N ALA A 15 45.02 -7.19 0.06
CA ALA A 15 44.71 -6.80 1.43
C ALA A 15 43.24 -7.16 1.75
N PRO A 16 42.90 -7.70 2.93
CA PRO A 16 41.52 -7.83 3.33
C PRO A 16 40.97 -6.42 3.56
N ALA A 17 40.06 -6.00 2.67
CA ALA A 17 39.19 -4.87 2.96
C ALA A 17 38.37 -5.23 4.20
N LEU A 18 38.75 -4.67 5.34
CA LEU A 18 37.89 -4.58 6.51
C LEU A 18 36.64 -3.83 6.07
N ALA A 19 35.59 -4.58 5.73
CA ALA A 19 34.24 -4.06 5.67
C ALA A 19 33.93 -3.49 7.06
N GLN A 20 34.00 -2.16 7.19
CA GLN A 20 33.45 -1.47 8.34
C GLN A 20 31.94 -1.73 8.32
N SER A 21 31.51 -2.73 9.08
CA SER A 21 30.11 -2.94 9.40
C SER A 21 29.62 -1.68 10.11
N GLN A 22 28.85 -0.85 9.40
CA GLN A 22 28.05 0.16 10.08
C GLN A 22 27.17 -0.57 11.10
N PRO A 23 27.04 -0.04 12.33
CA PRO A 23 26.12 -0.64 13.29
C PRO A 23 24.72 -0.65 12.65
N PRO A 24 23.98 -1.77 12.76
CA PRO A 24 22.62 -1.84 12.25
C PRO A 24 21.81 -0.68 12.80
N SER A 25 20.97 -0.11 11.95
CA SER A 25 20.03 0.94 12.35
C SER A 25 19.15 0.46 13.52
N SER A 26 18.61 1.39 14.31
CA SER A 26 17.77 1.03 15.48
C SER A 26 16.59 0.11 15.14
N THR A 27 16.11 0.18 13.90
CA THR A 27 15.05 -0.67 13.35
C THR A 27 15.56 -2.08 13.03
N GLU A 28 16.76 -2.21 12.46
CA GLU A 28 17.40 -3.50 12.16
C GLU A 28 17.79 -4.26 13.45
N MET A 29 18.24 -3.56 14.50
CA MET A 29 18.46 -4.18 15.81
C MET A 29 17.17 -4.74 16.41
N GLN A 30 16.08 -3.95 16.39
CA GLN A 30 14.81 -4.38 16.95
C GLN A 30 14.27 -5.64 16.27
N VAL A 31 14.49 -5.76 14.97
CA VAL A 31 14.12 -6.89 14.12
C VAL A 31 14.96 -8.14 14.40
N GLN A 32 16.27 -7.99 14.60
CA GLN A 32 17.16 -9.11 14.88
C GLN A 32 16.77 -9.81 16.19
N ASP A 33 16.32 -9.06 17.19
CA ASP A 33 15.83 -9.63 18.46
C ASP A 33 14.57 -10.48 18.24
N PHE A 34 13.61 -10.00 17.45
CA PHE A 34 12.38 -10.74 17.15
C PHE A 34 12.64 -12.03 16.36
N MET A 35 13.68 -12.05 15.52
CA MET A 35 14.06 -13.22 14.71
C MET A 35 15.02 -14.18 15.38
N ALA A 36 15.83 -13.71 16.35
CA ALA A 36 16.74 -14.56 17.10
C ALA A 36 16.00 -15.64 17.90
N ALA A 37 14.72 -15.40 18.24
CA ALA A 37 13.83 -16.37 18.86
C ALA A 37 13.38 -17.51 17.92
N ILE A 38 13.61 -17.39 16.61
CA ILE A 38 13.15 -18.39 15.61
C ILE A 38 14.33 -19.30 15.21
N PRO A 39 14.29 -20.62 15.52
CA PRO A 39 15.42 -21.52 15.28
C PRO A 39 15.88 -21.51 13.81
N GLN A 40 17.20 -21.50 13.59
CA GLN A 40 17.77 -21.61 12.25
C GLN A 40 17.50 -23.01 11.68
N LEU A 41 16.66 -23.08 10.65
CA LEU A 41 16.36 -24.30 9.88
C LEU A 41 16.65 -24.06 8.40
N ASP A 42 16.96 -25.15 7.70
CA ASP A 42 17.22 -25.16 6.26
C ASP A 42 16.08 -24.46 5.50
N GLU A 43 16.42 -23.32 4.90
CA GLU A 43 15.55 -22.51 4.07
C GLU A 43 15.26 -23.28 2.77
N VAL A 44 13.99 -23.54 2.49
CA VAL A 44 13.60 -24.18 1.23
C VAL A 44 13.37 -23.09 0.18
N GLN A 45 14.06 -23.19 -0.96
CA GLN A 45 13.79 -22.28 -2.09
C GLN A 45 12.36 -22.48 -2.59
N TYR A 46 11.69 -21.35 -2.85
CA TYR A 46 10.33 -21.31 -3.36
C TYR A 46 10.21 -22.04 -4.71
N GLU A 47 9.34 -23.04 -4.78
CA GLU A 47 8.89 -23.61 -6.04
C GLU A 47 7.73 -22.75 -6.59
N GLN A 48 8.00 -21.96 -7.64
CA GLN A 48 6.95 -21.36 -8.45
C GLN A 48 6.17 -22.48 -9.14
N ASN A 49 4.98 -22.81 -8.63
CA ASN A 49 4.08 -23.71 -9.32
C ASN A 49 3.53 -23.01 -10.56
N THR A 50 4.13 -23.28 -11.73
CA THR A 50 3.59 -22.86 -13.01
C THR A 50 2.50 -23.84 -13.40
N ASN A 51 1.27 -23.38 -13.58
CA ASN A 51 0.22 -24.25 -14.11
C ASN A 51 0.56 -24.65 -15.57
N ARG A 52 -0.15 -25.64 -16.13
CA ARG A 52 0.05 -26.13 -17.52
C ARG A 52 -0.11 -25.07 -18.61
N PHE A 53 -0.53 -23.85 -18.27
CA PHE A 53 -0.74 -22.73 -19.16
C PHE A 53 0.31 -21.62 -18.98
N GLY A 54 1.35 -21.85 -18.17
CA GLY A 54 2.42 -20.88 -17.94
C GLY A 54 2.01 -19.68 -17.09
N VAL A 55 0.84 -19.72 -16.46
CA VAL A 55 0.42 -18.69 -15.51
C VAL A 55 0.94 -19.07 -14.13
N SER A 56 1.85 -18.25 -13.60
CA SER A 56 2.26 -18.29 -12.20
C SER A 56 1.16 -17.63 -11.37
N GLU A 57 0.07 -18.35 -11.14
CA GLU A 57 -0.86 -17.96 -10.08
C GLU A 57 -0.24 -18.41 -8.75
N PRO A 58 0.02 -17.47 -7.82
CA PRO A 58 0.50 -17.81 -6.49
C PRO A 58 -0.61 -18.60 -5.79
N VAL A 59 -0.35 -19.89 -5.58
CA VAL A 59 -1.35 -20.84 -5.05
C VAL A 59 -1.76 -20.51 -3.60
N HIS A 60 -1.02 -19.63 -2.91
CA HIS A 60 -1.20 -19.34 -1.48
C HIS A 60 -1.16 -17.83 -1.17
N ARG A 61 -2.17 -17.33 -0.43
CA ARG A 61 -2.30 -15.92 0.01
C ARG A 61 -1.12 -15.44 0.86
N GLU A 62 -0.44 -16.35 1.53
CA GLU A 62 0.68 -16.08 2.42
C GLU A 62 1.94 -15.63 1.66
N HIS A 63 2.23 -16.33 0.55
CA HIS A 63 3.29 -15.96 -0.38
C HIS A 63 2.94 -14.67 -1.11
N MET A 64 1.66 -14.41 -1.38
CA MET A 64 1.19 -13.13 -1.92
C MET A 64 1.54 -11.99 -0.99
N THR A 65 1.24 -12.10 0.30
CA THR A 65 1.53 -11.05 1.30
C THR A 65 3.04 -10.75 1.37
N TYR A 66 3.85 -11.80 1.44
CA TYR A 66 5.31 -11.66 1.34
C TYR A 66 5.74 -10.97 0.03
N HIS A 67 5.20 -11.37 -1.12
CA HIS A 67 5.59 -10.81 -2.42
C HIS A 67 5.08 -9.39 -2.66
N HIS A 68 3.90 -9.03 -2.16
CA HIS A 68 3.26 -7.72 -2.31
C HIS A 68 3.91 -6.67 -1.42
N HIS A 69 4.39 -7.09 -0.25
CA HIS A 69 4.99 -6.19 0.75
C HIS A 69 6.44 -6.56 1.05
N ARG A 70 7.16 -7.18 0.10
CA ARG A 70 8.54 -7.66 0.29
C ARG A 70 9.49 -6.57 0.77
N GLU A 71 9.23 -5.32 0.40
CA GLU A 71 9.98 -4.13 0.83
C GLU A 71 9.80 -3.80 2.30
N ASN A 72 8.71 -4.28 2.91
CA ASN A 72 8.41 -4.14 4.33
C ASN A 72 8.70 -5.42 5.12
N VAL A 73 9.06 -6.52 4.45
CA VAL A 73 9.44 -7.77 5.10
C VAL A 73 10.85 -7.62 5.63
N VAL A 74 11.02 -7.83 6.93
CA VAL A 74 12.35 -7.79 7.54
C VAL A 74 12.92 -9.17 7.74
N ALA A 75 12.06 -10.18 7.87
CA ALA A 75 12.48 -11.56 7.85
C ALA A 75 11.34 -12.51 7.51
N HIS A 76 11.70 -13.69 7.02
CA HIS A 76 10.72 -14.72 6.66
C HIS A 76 11.33 -16.11 6.81
N ARG A 77 10.46 -17.11 6.96
CA ARG A 77 10.79 -18.53 6.83
C ARG A 77 9.63 -19.27 6.16
N PHE A 78 9.97 -20.09 5.18
CA PHE A 78 9.04 -21.02 4.54
C PHE A 78 9.46 -22.44 4.87
N ILE A 79 8.54 -23.20 5.45
CA ILE A 79 8.76 -24.56 5.94
C ILE A 79 7.79 -25.47 5.19
N ARG A 80 8.29 -26.58 4.66
CA ARG A 80 7.46 -27.63 4.07
C ARG A 80 7.67 -28.91 4.87
N ASP A 81 6.61 -29.37 5.51
CA ASP A 81 6.63 -30.63 6.25
C ASP A 81 6.58 -31.78 5.24
N ARG A 82 7.67 -32.56 5.16
CA ARG A 82 7.72 -33.74 4.28
C ARG A 82 6.75 -34.84 4.74
N ASN A 83 6.37 -34.81 6.01
CA ASN A 83 5.40 -35.68 6.64
C ASN A 83 4.43 -34.81 7.46
N ALA A 84 3.20 -34.60 6.97
CA ALA A 84 2.15 -33.81 7.64
C ALA A 84 1.96 -34.15 9.14
N ARG A 85 2.14 -35.44 9.50
CA ARG A 85 1.96 -35.95 10.86
C ARG A 85 3.03 -35.49 11.85
N GLU A 86 4.16 -34.98 11.37
CA GLU A 86 5.23 -34.47 12.23
C GLU A 86 4.94 -33.06 12.77
N GLY A 87 4.04 -32.30 12.13
CA GLY A 87 3.57 -31.00 12.60
C GLY A 87 4.70 -29.98 12.85
N ARG A 88 5.83 -30.13 12.18
CA ARG A 88 7.04 -29.35 12.46
C ARG A 88 6.85 -27.88 12.07
N GLY A 89 6.22 -27.60 10.95
CA GLY A 89 5.85 -26.25 10.54
C GLY A 89 4.94 -25.59 11.55
N GLN A 90 3.88 -26.28 12.00
CA GLN A 90 2.97 -25.78 13.03
C GLN A 90 3.71 -25.47 14.35
N ALA A 91 4.53 -26.40 14.86
CA ALA A 91 5.27 -26.20 16.10
C ALA A 91 6.25 -25.00 16.03
N LEU A 92 6.86 -24.78 14.85
CA LEU A 92 7.72 -23.62 14.62
C LEU A 92 6.92 -22.32 14.53
N GLY A 93 5.74 -22.35 13.93
CA GLY A 93 4.81 -21.23 13.92
C GLY A 93 4.39 -20.83 15.34
N GLU A 94 4.00 -21.78 16.16
CA GLU A 94 3.66 -21.58 17.59
C GLU A 94 4.84 -21.03 18.39
N THR A 95 6.06 -21.54 18.14
CA THR A 95 7.29 -21.04 18.76
C THR A 95 7.57 -19.59 18.35
N ALA A 96 7.41 -19.25 17.07
CA ALA A 96 7.61 -17.90 16.58
C ALA A 96 6.59 -16.92 17.16
N LEU A 97 5.31 -17.31 17.25
CA LEU A 97 4.26 -16.52 17.88
C LEU A 97 4.54 -16.26 19.37
N THR A 98 4.97 -17.30 20.09
CA THR A 98 5.30 -17.21 21.51
C THR A 98 6.50 -16.28 21.72
N GLY A 99 7.59 -16.49 20.98
CA GLY A 99 8.79 -15.65 21.06
C GLY A 99 8.51 -14.19 20.69
N PHE A 100 7.71 -13.95 19.65
CA PHE A 100 7.29 -12.59 19.27
C PHE A 100 6.47 -11.91 20.38
N THR A 101 5.57 -12.66 21.02
CA THR A 101 4.73 -12.16 22.12
C THR A 101 5.58 -11.82 23.34
N GLU A 102 6.49 -12.70 23.74
CA GLU A 102 7.39 -12.49 24.87
C GLU A 102 8.29 -11.27 24.64
N GLU A 103 8.87 -11.16 23.44
CA GLU A 103 9.72 -10.03 23.08
C GLU A 103 8.93 -8.72 23.02
N CYS A 104 7.68 -8.76 22.52
CA CYS A 104 6.79 -7.61 22.55
C CYS A 104 6.59 -7.07 23.96
N VAL A 105 6.30 -7.97 24.91
CA VAL A 105 6.13 -7.63 26.33
C VAL A 105 7.44 -7.13 26.94
N ALA A 106 8.58 -7.78 26.62
CA ALA A 106 9.90 -7.37 27.11
C ALA A 106 10.28 -5.96 26.65
N LYS A 107 9.86 -5.56 25.45
CA LYS A 107 10.03 -4.19 24.91
C LYS A 107 8.98 -3.20 25.42
N GLY A 108 8.12 -3.61 26.36
CA GLY A 108 7.06 -2.77 26.94
C GLY A 108 5.88 -2.52 26.00
N GLY A 109 5.73 -3.33 24.96
CA GLY A 109 4.60 -3.30 24.05
C GLY A 109 3.42 -4.13 24.54
N TYR A 110 2.32 -4.07 23.78
CA TYR A 110 1.13 -4.88 23.92
C TYR A 110 0.72 -5.45 22.56
N LEU A 111 -0.02 -6.55 22.59
CA LEU A 111 -0.58 -7.15 21.38
C LEU A 111 -1.93 -6.53 21.03
N GLU A 112 -2.14 -6.23 19.76
CA GLU A 112 -3.46 -5.85 19.24
C GLU A 112 -4.37 -7.10 19.12
N PRO A 113 -5.72 -6.99 19.27
CA PRO A 113 -6.52 -5.78 19.12
C PRO A 113 -6.93 -5.15 20.46
N MET A 114 -6.21 -4.10 20.88
CA MET A 114 -6.77 -3.11 21.82
C MET A 114 -7.53 -2.01 21.06
N ASN A 115 -7.12 -1.71 19.83
CA ASN A 115 -7.76 -0.76 18.92
C ASN A 115 -8.17 -1.48 17.62
N GLN A 116 -9.48 -1.57 17.36
CA GLN A 116 -9.98 -2.32 16.20
C GLN A 116 -9.68 -1.63 14.86
N ARG A 117 -9.72 -0.28 14.79
CA ARG A 117 -9.53 0.43 13.51
C ARG A 117 -8.11 0.34 12.92
N PRO A 118 -7.03 0.61 13.67
CA PRO A 118 -5.66 0.47 13.14
C PRO A 118 -5.36 -0.98 12.74
N PHE A 119 -5.84 -1.93 13.54
CA PHE A 119 -5.73 -3.36 13.25
C PHE A 119 -6.41 -3.75 11.93
N GLU A 120 -7.66 -3.32 11.72
CA GLU A 120 -8.41 -3.55 10.48
C GLU A 120 -7.77 -2.87 9.26
N ALA A 121 -7.28 -1.64 9.44
CA ALA A 121 -6.60 -0.91 8.38
C ALA A 121 -5.27 -1.58 8.01
N THR A 122 -4.54 -2.11 8.98
CA THR A 122 -3.31 -2.90 8.74
C THR A 122 -3.62 -4.19 8.00
N LEU A 123 -4.70 -4.89 8.38
CA LEU A 123 -5.16 -6.07 7.63
C LEU A 123 -5.51 -5.70 6.18
N GLN A 124 -6.24 -4.61 5.97
CA GLN A 124 -6.59 -4.18 4.63
C GLN A 124 -5.34 -3.78 3.82
N HIS A 125 -4.39 -3.10 4.45
CA HIS A 125 -3.14 -2.69 3.82
C HIS A 125 -2.29 -3.88 3.38
N LEU A 126 -2.20 -4.92 4.21
CA LEU A 126 -1.33 -6.08 3.97
C LEU A 126 -1.93 -7.12 3.03
N PHE A 127 -3.26 -7.23 2.96
CA PHE A 127 -3.90 -8.39 2.34
C PHE A 127 -4.80 -8.07 1.13
N ASP A 128 -5.08 -6.80 0.80
CA ASP A 128 -5.88 -6.27 -0.34
C ASP A 128 -7.31 -6.89 -0.54
N ASP A 129 -7.62 -8.04 0.07
CA ASP A 129 -8.81 -8.86 -0.10
C ASP A 129 -9.74 -8.72 1.13
N ALA A 130 -10.90 -8.10 0.89
CA ALA A 130 -12.13 -8.13 1.68
C ALA A 130 -12.01 -8.47 3.18
N TYR A 131 -12.02 -7.41 3.98
CA TYR A 131 -12.46 -7.31 5.39
C TYR A 131 -13.48 -8.37 5.84
N GLN A 132 -14.38 -8.82 4.96
CA GLN A 132 -15.40 -9.83 5.22
C GLN A 132 -14.87 -11.27 5.42
N SER A 133 -13.69 -11.62 4.89
CA SER A 133 -13.14 -12.98 5.01
C SER A 133 -12.21 -13.18 6.20
N LEU A 134 -11.68 -12.09 6.76
CA LEU A 134 -10.73 -12.08 7.88
C LEU A 134 -11.45 -11.98 9.24
N TRP A 135 -12.55 -11.21 9.31
CA TRP A 135 -13.35 -11.09 10.54
C TRP A 135 -13.96 -12.42 11.02
N TYR A 136 -14.26 -13.35 10.11
CA TYR A 136 -14.75 -14.68 10.47
C TYR A 136 -13.65 -15.66 10.87
N LYS A 137 -12.39 -15.36 10.58
CA LYS A 137 -11.28 -16.31 10.74
C LYS A 137 -10.45 -16.14 12.01
N ARG A 138 -10.88 -15.33 12.99
CA ARG A 138 -10.25 -15.36 14.32
C ARG A 138 -11.15 -14.87 15.46
N LEU A 139 -12.04 -15.75 15.91
CA LEU A 139 -12.51 -15.84 17.31
C LEU A 139 -12.76 -17.30 17.74
N ASN A 140 -12.33 -18.30 16.96
CA ASN A 140 -12.47 -19.71 17.31
C ASN A 140 -11.08 -20.38 17.39
N PRO A 141 -10.64 -20.87 18.56
CA PRO A 141 -9.34 -21.54 18.74
C PRO A 141 -9.17 -22.85 17.95
N THR A 142 -10.17 -23.23 17.16
CA THR A 142 -10.16 -24.43 16.30
C THR A 142 -9.97 -24.11 14.81
N ASP A 143 -9.78 -22.85 14.41
CA ASP A 143 -9.58 -22.47 13.00
C ASP A 143 -8.08 -22.23 12.72
N PRO A 144 -7.37 -23.18 12.07
CA PRO A 144 -5.91 -23.33 12.14
C PRO A 144 -5.12 -22.56 11.05
N ILE A 145 -5.74 -21.63 10.33
CA ILE A 145 -5.26 -21.27 8.98
C ILE A 145 -4.33 -20.05 8.98
N PHE A 146 -4.53 -19.08 9.89
CA PHE A 146 -3.86 -17.78 9.77
C PHE A 146 -3.77 -17.00 11.08
N ASP A 147 -2.55 -16.67 11.47
CA ASP A 147 -2.22 -15.98 12.70
C ASP A 147 -1.48 -14.66 12.44
N LEU A 148 -2.20 -13.53 12.48
CA LEU A 148 -1.61 -12.18 12.52
C LEU A 148 -1.48 -11.71 13.97
N VAL A 149 -0.30 -11.23 14.34
CA VAL A 149 -0.02 -10.61 15.63
C VAL A 149 0.72 -9.29 15.41
N ILE A 150 0.13 -8.20 15.89
CA ILE A 150 0.73 -6.86 15.85
C ILE A 150 1.22 -6.51 17.25
N CYS A 151 2.49 -6.11 17.36
CA CYS A 151 3.05 -5.57 18.59
C CYS A 151 3.09 -4.05 18.50
N SER A 152 2.48 -3.37 19.47
CA SER A 152 2.41 -1.91 19.53
C SER A 152 2.90 -1.39 20.87
N ALA A 153 3.66 -0.30 20.85
CA ALA A 153 4.09 0.42 22.06
C ALA A 153 3.07 1.50 22.48
N SER A 154 2.33 2.03 21.51
CA SER A 154 1.28 3.03 21.70
C SER A 154 0.39 3.05 20.45
N PRO A 155 -0.78 3.73 20.45
CA PRO A 155 -1.64 3.85 19.27
C PRO A 155 -0.95 4.39 18.00
N ASP A 156 0.11 5.19 18.18
CA ASP A 156 0.87 5.83 17.10
C ASP A 156 2.24 5.20 16.85
N ARG A 157 2.55 4.07 17.50
CA ARG A 157 3.87 3.44 17.41
C ARG A 157 3.76 1.92 17.46
N SER A 158 3.99 1.28 16.32
CA SER A 158 4.20 -0.16 16.24
C SER A 158 5.66 -0.54 16.54
N LEU A 159 5.86 -1.75 17.04
CA LEU A 159 7.15 -2.42 17.19
C LEU A 159 7.35 -3.54 16.15
N GLY A 160 6.32 -3.90 15.39
CA GLY A 160 6.39 -4.89 14.31
C GLY A 160 5.13 -5.74 14.19
N VAL A 161 5.10 -6.57 13.15
CA VAL A 161 3.98 -7.49 12.87
C VAL A 161 4.51 -8.84 12.46
N LEU A 162 3.98 -9.89 13.05
CA LEU A 162 4.23 -11.27 12.67
C LEU A 162 2.98 -11.86 12.03
N THR A 163 3.15 -12.53 10.90
CA THR A 163 2.15 -13.42 10.31
C THR A 163 2.69 -14.84 10.32
N VAL A 164 1.92 -15.77 10.88
CA VAL A 164 2.16 -17.21 10.78
C VAL A 164 0.98 -17.84 10.08
N THR A 165 1.24 -18.66 9.08
CA THR A 165 0.20 -19.18 8.21
C THR A 165 0.48 -20.64 7.94
N HIS A 166 -0.55 -21.49 8.03
CA HIS A 166 -0.38 -22.92 7.86
C HIS A 166 -1.36 -23.44 6.81
N ASP A 167 -0.81 -24.02 5.74
CA ASP A 167 -1.56 -24.66 4.68
C ASP A 167 -1.56 -26.19 4.87
N HIS A 168 -2.71 -26.70 5.32
CA HIS A 168 -2.95 -28.14 5.49
C HIS A 168 -3.00 -28.93 4.18
N LEU A 169 -3.17 -28.28 3.02
CA LEU A 169 -3.22 -28.97 1.72
C LEU A 169 -1.83 -29.26 1.18
N THR A 170 -0.87 -28.37 1.47
CA THR A 170 0.52 -28.50 1.00
C THR A 170 1.52 -28.80 2.10
N ASP A 171 1.03 -28.90 3.35
CA ASP A 171 1.82 -29.04 4.57
C ASP A 171 2.92 -27.96 4.66
N GLN A 172 2.60 -26.74 4.20
CA GLN A 172 3.51 -25.61 4.21
C GLN A 172 3.15 -24.64 5.33
N THR A 173 4.18 -24.13 6.00
CA THR A 173 4.06 -23.05 6.98
C THR A 173 4.90 -21.86 6.53
N ALA A 174 4.30 -20.68 6.49
CA ALA A 174 5.01 -19.43 6.27
C ALA A 174 5.01 -18.61 7.56
N ILE A 175 6.17 -18.07 7.88
CA ILE A 175 6.39 -17.16 9.01
C ILE A 175 6.99 -15.90 8.41
N VAL A 176 6.31 -14.76 8.52
CA VAL A 176 6.77 -13.50 7.93
C VAL A 176 6.69 -12.40 8.97
N LEU A 177 7.82 -11.75 9.21
CA LEU A 177 7.97 -10.60 10.09
C LEU A 177 8.07 -9.34 9.24
N PHE A 178 7.13 -8.43 9.45
CA PHE A 178 7.08 -7.13 8.81
C PHE A 178 7.62 -6.03 9.73
N ALA A 179 8.19 -5.01 9.10
CA ALA A 179 8.70 -3.83 9.75
C ALA A 179 7.56 -3.06 10.43
N PRO A 180 7.87 -2.23 11.45
CA PRO A 180 6.90 -1.31 12.03
C PRO A 180 6.19 -0.40 11.01
N SER A 181 6.84 -0.10 9.88
CA SER A 181 6.27 0.70 8.79
C SER A 181 5.13 0.03 8.04
N ALA A 182 4.98 -1.30 8.18
CA ALA A 182 3.89 -2.05 7.57
C ALA A 182 2.57 -1.93 8.36
N VAL A 183 2.62 -1.30 9.54
CA VAL A 183 1.47 -1.14 10.43
C VAL A 183 0.84 0.22 10.22
N VAL A 184 -0.46 0.21 9.95
CA VAL A 184 -1.25 1.44 9.89
C VAL A 184 -1.58 1.86 11.32
N THR A 185 -1.01 2.98 11.76
CA THR A 185 -1.20 3.52 13.11
C THR A 185 -2.38 4.49 13.20
N GLN A 186 -2.82 4.86 14.41
CA GLN A 186 -3.87 5.86 14.56
C GLN A 186 -3.48 7.22 13.95
N GLY A 187 -2.22 7.64 14.15
CA GLY A 187 -1.67 8.83 13.52
C GLY A 187 -1.65 8.79 11.99
N ASP A 188 -1.52 7.61 11.36
CA ASP A 188 -1.66 7.47 9.91
C ASP A 188 -3.09 7.75 9.45
N LEU A 189 -4.07 7.17 10.16
CA LEU A 189 -5.49 7.37 9.88
C LEU A 189 -5.90 8.84 10.07
N ASP A 190 -5.42 9.48 11.14
CA ASP A 190 -5.72 10.89 11.42
C ASP A 190 -5.11 11.83 10.36
N ARG A 191 -3.90 11.54 9.88
CA ARG A 191 -3.27 12.28 8.78
C ARG A 191 -4.07 12.17 7.49
N ASP A 192 -4.55 10.97 7.15
CA ASP A 192 -5.35 10.73 5.96
C ASP A 192 -6.72 11.44 6.02
N VAL A 193 -7.38 11.43 7.18
CA VAL A 193 -8.59 12.23 7.43
C VAL A 193 -8.31 13.73 7.25
N ALA A 194 -7.26 14.26 7.88
CA ALA A 194 -6.90 15.66 7.77
C ALA A 194 -6.55 16.07 6.33
N ALA A 195 -5.89 15.19 5.57
CA ALA A 195 -5.56 15.41 4.17
C ALA A 195 -6.83 15.52 3.30
N ARG A 196 -7.78 14.59 3.48
CA ARG A 196 -9.08 14.62 2.80
C ARG A 196 -9.90 15.85 3.13
N GLU A 197 -9.94 16.23 4.41
CA GLU A 197 -10.63 17.44 4.85
C GLU A 197 -10.00 18.70 4.22
N ALA A 198 -8.67 18.81 4.23
CA ALA A 198 -7.97 19.92 3.61
C ALA A 198 -8.23 20.01 2.10
N GLU A 199 -8.25 18.88 1.39
CA GLU A 199 -8.62 18.83 -0.02
C GLU A 199 -10.07 19.30 -0.24
N TRP A 200 -11.01 18.80 0.55
CA TRP A 200 -12.41 19.18 0.45
C TRP A 200 -12.62 20.67 0.72
N GLN A 201 -11.92 21.25 1.70
CA GLN A 201 -11.92 22.68 1.97
C GLN A 201 -11.37 23.49 0.80
N ARG A 202 -10.26 23.06 0.19
CA ARG A 202 -9.70 23.70 -1.02
C ARG A 202 -10.70 23.69 -2.18
N ARG A 203 -11.36 22.55 -2.42
CA ARG A 203 -12.36 22.42 -3.48
C ARG A 203 -13.56 23.35 -3.25
N ARG A 204 -14.11 23.38 -2.04
CA ARG A 204 -15.21 24.30 -1.70
C ARG A 204 -14.83 25.77 -1.87
N ALA A 205 -13.65 26.15 -1.37
CA ALA A 205 -13.17 27.52 -1.54
C ALA A 205 -13.00 27.92 -3.01
N GLN A 206 -12.62 26.97 -3.87
CA GLN A 206 -12.51 27.19 -5.31
C GLN A 206 -13.90 27.34 -5.96
N GLU A 207 -14.86 26.47 -5.61
CA GLU A 207 -16.24 26.56 -6.07
C GLU A 207 -16.91 27.88 -5.64
N GLU A 208 -16.67 28.33 -4.40
CA GLU A 208 -17.16 29.62 -3.89
C GLU A 208 -16.56 30.80 -4.67
N ARG A 209 -15.25 30.78 -4.95
CA ARG A 209 -14.59 31.80 -5.78
C ARG A 209 -15.14 31.81 -7.20
N GLU A 210 -15.40 30.65 -7.77
CA GLU A 210 -15.99 30.53 -9.11
C GLU A 210 -17.42 31.08 -9.13
N ALA A 211 -18.25 30.72 -8.14
CA ALA A 211 -19.60 31.22 -7.97
C ALA A 211 -19.64 32.74 -7.77
N ALA A 212 -18.70 33.31 -7.00
CA ALA A 212 -18.62 34.75 -6.75
C ALA A 212 -18.23 35.56 -7.99
N ARG A 213 -17.42 35.00 -8.91
CA ARG A 213 -16.99 35.67 -10.16
C ARG A 213 -18.02 35.56 -11.28
N LEU A 214 -18.91 34.56 -11.22
CA LEU A 214 -19.85 34.26 -12.29
C LEU A 214 -20.81 35.42 -12.64
N PRO A 215 -21.37 36.17 -11.69
CA PRO A 215 -22.21 37.33 -11.99
C PRO A 215 -21.45 38.44 -12.74
N GLU A 216 -20.22 38.74 -12.33
CA GLU A 216 -19.37 39.75 -12.99
C GLU A 216 -19.03 39.32 -14.42
N TRP A 217 -18.59 38.06 -14.60
CA TRP A 217 -18.33 37.51 -15.93
C TRP A 217 -19.56 37.59 -16.84
N ARG A 218 -20.74 37.23 -16.32
CA ARG A 218 -22.01 37.30 -17.07
C ARG A 218 -22.33 38.71 -17.51
N ASN A 219 -22.14 39.70 -16.64
CA ASN A 219 -22.40 41.10 -16.96
C ASN A 219 -21.44 41.66 -18.03
N ASN A 220 -20.23 41.12 -18.08
CA ASN A 220 -19.19 41.53 -19.02
C ASN A 220 -19.19 40.76 -20.36
N LEU A 221 -20.18 39.92 -20.65
CA LEU A 221 -20.30 39.25 -21.95
C LEU A 221 -20.47 40.28 -23.08
N ALA A 222 -19.63 40.15 -24.11
CA ALA A 222 -19.66 40.95 -25.32
C ALA A 222 -19.47 40.06 -26.57
N SER A 223 -19.69 40.62 -27.76
CA SER A 223 -19.36 39.92 -29.02
C SER A 223 -17.91 39.43 -29.01
N GLY A 224 -17.71 38.16 -29.36
CA GLY A 224 -16.41 37.49 -29.33
C GLY A 224 -16.03 36.87 -27.98
N SER A 225 -16.81 37.05 -26.90
CA SER A 225 -16.58 36.32 -25.65
C SER A 225 -16.80 34.81 -25.85
N GLU A 226 -15.89 34.00 -25.29
CA GLU A 226 -16.00 32.53 -25.31
C GLU A 226 -16.87 32.02 -24.15
N THR A 227 -17.90 31.25 -24.48
CA THR A 227 -18.81 30.62 -23.51
C THR A 227 -18.76 29.11 -23.65
N ALA A 228 -19.28 28.39 -22.66
CA ALA A 228 -19.43 26.93 -22.72
C ALA A 228 -20.31 26.47 -23.90
N CYS A 229 -21.18 27.35 -24.40
CA CYS A 229 -22.08 27.11 -25.54
C CYS A 229 -21.53 27.62 -26.87
N GLY A 230 -20.27 28.08 -26.90
CA GLY A 230 -19.60 28.65 -28.08
C GLY A 230 -19.37 30.17 -27.98
N PRO A 231 -18.87 30.80 -29.06
CA PRO A 231 -18.57 32.23 -29.07
C PRO A 231 -19.83 33.09 -29.19
N VAL A 232 -19.85 34.22 -28.47
CA VAL A 232 -20.94 35.20 -28.54
C VAL A 232 -20.90 35.97 -29.86
N LEU A 233 -22.01 36.00 -30.59
CA LEU A 233 -22.17 36.83 -31.79
C LEU A 233 -22.58 38.26 -31.43
N ARG A 234 -23.62 38.40 -30.60
CA ARG A 234 -24.17 39.68 -30.16
C ARG A 234 -24.99 39.55 -28.89
N THR A 235 -25.20 40.67 -28.22
CA THR A 235 -25.96 40.78 -26.97
C THR A 235 -27.10 41.77 -27.13
N ASN A 236 -28.29 41.44 -26.61
CA ASN A 236 -29.45 42.33 -26.55
C ASN A 236 -30.08 42.26 -25.14
N GLY A 237 -29.62 43.13 -24.24
CA GLY A 237 -29.98 43.09 -22.82
C GLY A 237 -29.58 41.76 -22.17
N ASP A 238 -30.57 41.04 -21.64
CA ASP A 238 -30.40 39.74 -20.99
C ASP A 238 -30.32 38.55 -21.97
N LEU A 239 -30.58 38.78 -23.26
CA LEU A 239 -30.46 37.76 -24.29
C LEU A 239 -29.10 37.86 -24.98
N VAL A 240 -28.45 36.71 -25.15
CA VAL A 240 -27.13 36.58 -25.77
C VAL A 240 -27.22 35.56 -26.90
N GLU A 241 -26.82 35.95 -28.11
CA GLU A 241 -26.78 35.05 -29.27
C GLU A 241 -25.40 34.41 -29.35
N VAL A 242 -25.35 33.09 -29.35
CA VAL A 242 -24.13 32.28 -29.32
C VAL A 242 -24.14 31.31 -30.50
N VAL A 243 -22.97 31.03 -31.09
CA VAL A 243 -22.84 29.97 -32.10
C VAL A 243 -22.73 28.63 -31.43
N ASP A 244 -23.71 27.75 -31.62
CA ASP A 244 -23.65 26.38 -31.16
C ASP A 244 -22.46 25.66 -31.82
N PRO A 245 -21.49 25.11 -31.07
CA PRO A 245 -20.29 24.50 -31.63
C PRO A 245 -20.58 23.20 -32.41
N GLN A 246 -21.69 22.51 -32.11
CA GLN A 246 -22.07 21.27 -32.79
C GLN A 246 -22.81 21.54 -34.09
N THR A 247 -23.82 22.41 -34.04
CA THR A 247 -24.69 22.68 -35.19
C THR A 247 -24.20 23.83 -36.06
N ARG A 248 -23.28 24.66 -35.54
CA ARG A 248 -22.79 25.92 -36.13
C ARG A 248 -23.90 26.94 -36.43
N GLN A 249 -25.06 26.79 -35.79
CA GLN A 249 -26.18 27.71 -35.94
C GLN A 249 -26.24 28.68 -34.75
N PRO A 250 -26.66 29.93 -34.97
CA PRO A 250 -26.91 30.88 -33.88
C PRO A 250 -28.09 30.42 -33.01
N ARG A 251 -27.92 30.50 -31.69
CA ARG A 251 -28.99 30.27 -30.71
C ARG A 251 -28.97 31.34 -29.63
N TRP A 252 -30.16 31.76 -29.20
CA TRP A 252 -30.32 32.72 -28.12
C TRP A 252 -30.39 32.00 -26.76
N TYR A 253 -29.58 32.49 -25.83
CA TYR A 253 -29.53 32.04 -24.44
C TYR A 253 -29.83 33.21 -23.51
N ARG A 254 -30.37 32.92 -22.32
CA ARG A 254 -30.38 33.92 -21.25
C ARG A 254 -28.98 34.08 -20.69
N ARG A 255 -28.57 35.31 -20.38
CA ARG A 255 -27.28 35.63 -19.76
C ARG A 255 -27.01 34.81 -18.49
N GLY A 256 -28.05 34.54 -17.70
CA GLY A 256 -27.99 33.71 -16.50
C GLY A 256 -27.78 32.21 -16.74
N GLU A 257 -28.03 31.71 -17.96
CA GLU A 257 -27.85 30.31 -18.34
C GLU A 257 -26.41 30.04 -18.83
N LEU A 258 -25.73 31.08 -19.30
CA LEU A 258 -24.38 30.97 -19.81
C LEU A 258 -23.35 30.79 -18.69
N LEU A 259 -22.32 30.02 -19.04
CA LEU A 259 -21.13 29.75 -18.25
C LEU A 259 -19.88 30.07 -19.10
N PRO A 260 -18.75 30.46 -18.47
CA PRO A 260 -17.49 30.66 -19.19
C PRO A 260 -17.04 29.36 -19.84
N ALA A 261 -16.34 29.44 -20.98
CA ALA A 261 -15.84 28.24 -21.66
C ALA A 261 -14.92 27.39 -20.78
N VAL A 262 -14.11 28.04 -19.92
CA VAL A 262 -13.15 27.40 -19.02
C VAL A 262 -13.39 27.89 -17.59
N ARG A 263 -13.37 26.95 -16.65
CA ARG A 263 -13.47 27.14 -15.20
C ARG A 263 -12.15 27.63 -14.60
N LEU A 264 -12.17 28.03 -13.32
CA LEU A 264 -10.94 28.46 -12.63
C LEU A 264 -9.92 27.34 -12.40
N ASP A 265 -10.37 26.09 -12.38
CA ASP A 265 -9.51 24.89 -12.34
C ASP A 265 -8.91 24.51 -13.70
N GLY A 266 -9.25 25.24 -14.78
CA GLY A 266 -8.80 24.96 -16.13
C GLY A 266 -9.64 23.91 -16.86
N GLN A 267 -10.70 23.36 -16.25
CA GLN A 267 -11.61 22.44 -16.93
C GLN A 267 -12.61 23.20 -17.81
N SER A 268 -12.99 22.60 -18.94
CA SER A 268 -14.02 23.17 -19.81
C SER A 268 -15.41 23.00 -19.18
N ASN A 269 -16.21 24.07 -19.17
CA ASN A 269 -17.63 23.93 -18.86
C ASN A 269 -18.36 23.31 -20.07
N THR A 270 -19.41 22.56 -19.78
CA THR A 270 -20.33 22.06 -20.80
C THR A 270 -21.52 23.00 -20.95
N CYS A 271 -21.95 23.21 -22.20
CA CYS A 271 -23.22 23.87 -22.46
C CYS A 271 -24.37 23.03 -21.86
N ARG A 272 -25.27 23.67 -21.12
CA ARG A 272 -26.46 23.04 -20.54
C ARG A 272 -27.69 23.30 -21.39
#